data_AF-A0A7V9IAH3-F1
#
_entry.id   AF-A0A7V9IAH3-F1
#
_cell.length_a   1.000
_cell.length_b   1.000
_cell.length_c   1.000
_cell.angle_alpha   90.00
_cell.angle_beta   90.00
_cell.angle_gamma   90.00
#
_symmetry.space_group_name_H-M   'P 1'
#
loop_
_entity.id
_entity.type
_entity.pdbx_description
1 polymer ?
#
loop_
_entity_poly.entity_id
_entity_poly.type
_entity_poly.pdbx_seq_one_letter_code
_entity_poly.pdbx_strand_id
1 'polypeptide(L)'
;MKLFTVAVSCVLIGTAMAPGGARAPGLTLADGTPEDLQRLATQTWAEFIASFSSSRDCVAPVTVAPAAELGDRAVYAPESMLVTVRVPGTAPNLRAAMVHEFAHHLDFTCRRARLFRPRFLAAQGLASTRPWFRGPSWEQTPSEQFADAAVEIVLGRTSRLRLHARGAALREMRAWGARE
;
A
#
# COMPACT_ATOMS: atom_id res chain seq x y z
N MET A 1 -30.84 -0.24 70.64
CA MET A 1 -29.67 0.32 69.94
C MET A 1 -28.94 -0.79 69.20
N LYS A 2 -29.00 -0.78 67.86
CA LYS A 2 -27.98 -1.24 66.91
C LYS A 2 -28.57 -1.08 65.50
N LEU A 3 -28.17 0.01 64.84
CA LEU A 3 -28.47 0.30 63.44
C LEU A 3 -27.80 -0.76 62.56
N PHE A 4 -28.48 -1.23 61.53
CA PHE A 4 -27.83 -1.88 60.39
C PHE A 4 -28.07 -1.05 59.13
N THR A 5 -26.94 -0.57 58.62
CA THR A 5 -26.73 0.31 57.49
C THR A 5 -27.17 -0.35 56.18
N VAL A 6 -27.97 0.36 55.37
CA VAL A 6 -28.30 0.01 53.99
C VAL A 6 -27.13 0.41 53.10
N ALA A 7 -26.48 -0.56 52.45
CA ALA A 7 -25.49 -0.30 51.40
C ALA A 7 -26.19 -0.26 50.05
N VAL A 8 -26.37 0.93 49.49
CA VAL A 8 -26.81 1.11 48.10
C VAL A 8 -25.60 0.92 47.19
N SER A 9 -25.51 -0.23 46.53
CA SER A 9 -24.51 -0.47 45.48
C SER A 9 -24.92 0.25 44.21
N CYS A 10 -24.29 1.40 43.93
CA CYS A 10 -24.30 2.02 42.60
C CYS A 10 -23.51 1.13 41.63
N VAL A 11 -24.21 0.33 40.83
CA VAL A 11 -23.63 -0.33 39.66
C VAL A 11 -23.48 0.71 38.55
N LEU A 12 -22.27 1.24 38.41
CA LEU A 12 -21.88 2.02 37.24
C LEU A 12 -21.77 1.05 36.05
N ILE A 13 -22.79 1.01 35.20
CA ILE A 13 -22.71 0.36 33.89
C ILE A 13 -21.83 1.24 33.01
N GLY A 14 -20.51 1.01 33.07
CA GLY A 14 -19.57 1.58 32.13
C GLY A 14 -19.77 0.92 30.77
N THR A 15 -20.49 1.57 29.87
CA THR A 15 -20.47 1.20 28.45
C THR A 15 -19.07 1.46 27.92
N ALA A 16 -18.26 0.41 27.80
CA ALA A 16 -17.01 0.46 27.07
C ALA A 16 -17.32 0.86 25.63
N MET A 17 -17.00 2.10 25.25
CA MET A 17 -16.93 2.50 23.85
C MET A 17 -15.88 1.60 23.21
N ALA A 18 -16.31 0.65 22.38
CA ALA A 18 -15.40 -0.15 21.58
C ALA A 18 -14.53 0.83 20.76
N PRO A 19 -13.19 0.72 20.80
CA PRO A 19 -12.35 1.53 19.95
C PRO A 19 -12.76 1.25 18.50
N GLY A 20 -13.09 2.32 17.76
CA GLY A 20 -13.56 2.23 16.38
C GLY A 20 -12.65 1.33 15.57
N GLY A 21 -13.19 0.23 15.07
CA GLY A 21 -12.45 -0.72 14.25
C GLY A 21 -11.75 0.02 13.12
N ALA A 22 -10.46 -0.25 12.93
CA ALA A 22 -9.68 0.34 11.85
C ALA A 22 -10.45 0.18 10.54
N ARG A 23 -10.89 1.30 9.97
CA ARG A 23 -11.61 1.32 8.70
C ARG A 23 -10.68 0.71 7.66
N ALA A 24 -11.14 -0.33 6.96
CA ALA A 24 -10.35 -0.96 5.92
C ALA A 24 -9.85 0.11 4.91
N PRO A 25 -8.60 0.00 4.42
CA PRO A 25 -8.07 0.89 3.39
C PRO A 25 -9.03 1.03 2.20
N GLY A 26 -9.47 2.26 1.93
CA GLY A 26 -10.49 2.54 0.93
C GLY A 26 -9.94 2.47 -0.50
N LEU A 27 -10.72 1.86 -1.40
CA LEU A 27 -10.53 1.97 -2.85
C LEU A 27 -11.80 2.60 -3.44
N THR A 28 -11.62 3.68 -4.19
CA THR A 28 -12.65 4.29 -5.02
C THR A 28 -12.34 4.04 -6.49
N LEU A 29 -13.37 3.87 -7.30
CA LEU A 29 -13.26 3.74 -8.75
C LEU A 29 -13.89 4.97 -9.38
N ALA A 30 -13.19 5.61 -10.31
CA ALA A 30 -13.71 6.78 -11.00
C ALA A 30 -14.94 6.42 -11.85
N ASP A 31 -15.80 7.40 -12.06
CA ASP A 31 -16.97 7.25 -12.93
C ASP A 31 -16.54 6.80 -14.33
N GLY A 32 -17.31 5.87 -14.92
CA GLY A 32 -17.02 5.33 -16.25
C GLY A 32 -15.90 4.27 -16.28
N THR A 33 -15.39 3.82 -15.13
CA THR A 33 -14.46 2.67 -15.06
C THR A 33 -15.15 1.40 -15.62
N PRO A 34 -14.60 0.73 -16.65
CA PRO A 34 -15.17 -0.52 -17.18
C PRO A 34 -15.27 -1.63 -16.13
N GLU A 35 -16.34 -2.43 -16.14
CA GLU A 35 -16.63 -3.43 -15.11
C GLU A 35 -15.51 -4.46 -14.89
N ASP A 36 -14.81 -4.85 -15.96
CA ASP A 36 -13.69 -5.78 -15.88
C ASP A 36 -12.49 -5.14 -15.16
N LEU A 37 -12.19 -3.86 -15.43
CA LEU A 37 -11.21 -3.09 -14.68
C LEU A 37 -11.64 -2.87 -13.22
N GLN A 38 -12.93 -2.62 -12.96
CA GLN A 38 -13.43 -2.48 -11.59
C GLN A 38 -13.13 -3.75 -10.77
N ARG A 39 -13.52 -4.92 -11.28
CA ARG A 39 -13.25 -6.21 -10.62
C ARG A 39 -11.74 -6.43 -10.43
N LEU A 40 -10.95 -6.13 -11.46
CA LEU A 40 -9.50 -6.31 -11.41
C LEU A 40 -8.84 -5.41 -10.37
N ALA A 41 -9.23 -4.14 -10.30
CA ALA A 41 -8.71 -3.16 -9.35
C ALA A 41 -9.07 -3.53 -7.91
N THR A 42 -10.34 -3.89 -7.65
CA THR A 42 -10.79 -4.33 -6.32
C THR A 42 -10.03 -5.56 -5.84
N GLN A 43 -9.88 -6.58 -6.69
CA GLN A 43 -9.11 -7.77 -6.34
C GLN A 43 -7.63 -7.44 -6.08
N THR A 44 -7.03 -6.61 -6.94
CA THR A 44 -5.61 -6.25 -6.83
C THR A 44 -5.33 -5.47 -5.55
N TRP A 45 -6.21 -4.52 -5.19
CA TRP A 45 -6.11 -3.76 -3.95
C TRP A 45 -6.23 -4.65 -2.71
N ALA A 46 -7.19 -5.59 -2.71
CA ALA A 46 -7.36 -6.51 -1.59
C ALA A 46 -6.11 -7.38 -1.37
N GLU A 47 -5.52 -7.92 -2.43
CA GLU A 47 -4.27 -8.69 -2.36
C GLU A 47 -3.07 -7.85 -1.93
N PHE A 48 -2.99 -6.60 -2.41
CA PHE A 48 -1.96 -5.64 -1.99
C PHE A 48 -2.03 -5.37 -0.49
N ILE A 49 -3.22 -5.02 0.02
CA ILE A 49 -3.47 -4.74 1.45
C ILE A 49 -3.34 -6.00 2.32
N ALA A 50 -3.56 -7.20 1.77
CA ALA A 50 -3.25 -8.44 2.45
C ALA A 50 -1.74 -8.66 2.60
N SER A 51 -0.95 -8.29 1.58
CA SER A 51 0.51 -8.44 1.59
C SER A 51 1.22 -7.41 2.46
N PHE A 52 0.65 -6.22 2.60
CA PHE A 52 1.13 -5.12 3.45
C PHE A 52 0.17 -4.86 4.61
N SER A 53 -0.26 -5.93 5.28
CA SER A 53 -1.27 -5.86 6.35
C SER A 53 -0.88 -4.94 7.51
N SER A 54 0.42 -4.80 7.78
CA SER A 54 0.92 -3.91 8.82
C SER A 54 0.69 -2.42 8.52
N SER A 55 0.33 -2.07 7.28
CA SER A 55 0.10 -0.69 6.85
C SER A 55 -1.38 -0.32 6.74
N ARG A 56 -2.29 -1.22 7.14
CA ARG A 56 -3.75 -1.02 7.03
C ARG A 56 -4.27 0.20 7.78
N ASP A 57 -3.59 0.61 8.84
CA ASP A 57 -3.98 1.73 9.70
C ASP A 57 -3.46 3.09 9.23
N CYS A 58 -2.48 3.11 8.31
CA CYS A 58 -1.79 4.32 7.87
C CYS A 58 -1.93 4.63 6.38
N VAL A 59 -2.30 3.65 5.56
CA VAL A 59 -2.51 3.87 4.12
C VAL A 59 -3.81 4.64 3.91
N ALA A 60 -3.75 5.70 3.11
CA ALA A 60 -4.93 6.51 2.82
C ALA A 60 -5.85 5.80 1.80
N PRO A 61 -7.08 6.31 1.59
CA PRO A 61 -7.87 5.88 0.45
C PRO A 61 -7.20 6.26 -0.89
N VAL A 62 -7.39 5.42 -1.91
CA VAL A 62 -6.88 5.65 -3.28
C VAL A 62 -8.01 5.56 -4.29
N THR A 63 -7.92 6.34 -5.36
CA THR A 63 -8.83 6.24 -6.51
C THR A 63 -8.14 5.56 -7.68
N VAL A 64 -8.85 4.71 -8.42
CA VAL A 64 -8.39 4.17 -9.71
C VAL A 64 -9.25 4.72 -10.85
N ALA A 65 -8.63 5.21 -11.92
CA ALA A 65 -9.31 5.68 -13.13
C ALA A 65 -8.72 5.05 -14.40
N PRO A 66 -9.54 4.75 -15.42
CA PRO A 66 -9.05 4.37 -16.73
C PRO A 66 -8.57 5.59 -17.54
N ALA A 67 -7.62 5.37 -18.44
CA ALA A 67 -7.28 6.31 -19.52
C ALA A 67 -7.01 5.55 -20.82
N ALA A 68 -7.47 6.08 -21.96
CA ALA A 68 -7.15 5.49 -23.27
C ALA A 68 -5.69 5.75 -23.67
N GLU A 69 -5.21 6.96 -23.36
CA GLU A 69 -3.88 7.42 -23.69
C GLU A 69 -3.10 7.74 -22.42
N LEU A 70 -1.93 7.10 -22.30
CA LEU A 70 -0.98 7.35 -21.24
C LEU A 70 0.42 6.98 -21.75
N GLY A 71 1.43 7.76 -21.36
CA GLY A 71 2.82 7.54 -21.76
C GLY A 71 3.36 6.20 -21.22
N ASP A 72 2.83 5.73 -20.10
CA ASP A 72 3.12 4.42 -19.50
C ASP A 72 1.83 3.58 -19.33
N ARG A 73 1.92 2.43 -18.67
CA ARG A 73 0.80 1.53 -18.38
C ARG A 73 -0.05 2.00 -17.22
N ALA A 74 0.54 2.68 -16.25
CA ALA A 74 -0.16 3.35 -15.17
C ALA A 74 0.69 4.50 -14.63
N VAL A 75 0.08 5.39 -13.86
CA VAL A 75 0.79 6.44 -13.13
C VAL A 75 0.05 6.77 -11.85
N TYR A 76 0.78 6.98 -10.76
CA TYR A 76 0.27 7.52 -9.51
C TYR A 76 0.48 9.05 -9.44
N ALA A 77 -0.59 9.78 -9.14
CA ALA A 77 -0.55 11.21 -8.83
C ALA A 77 -0.77 11.43 -7.32
N PRO A 78 0.28 11.79 -6.53
CA PRO A 78 0.18 11.89 -5.08
C PRO A 78 -0.73 13.01 -4.58
N GLU A 79 -0.86 14.10 -5.34
CA GLU A 79 -1.67 15.27 -4.98
C GLU A 79 -3.17 14.95 -4.95
N SER A 80 -3.61 14.02 -5.80
CA SER A 80 -5.00 13.60 -5.94
C SER A 80 -5.25 12.17 -5.45
N MET A 81 -4.22 11.47 -4.97
CA MET A 81 -4.29 10.04 -4.57
C MET A 81 -4.93 9.17 -5.66
N LEU A 82 -4.52 9.41 -6.91
CA LEU A 82 -5.12 8.81 -8.09
C LEU A 82 -4.12 7.89 -8.79
N VAL A 83 -4.55 6.66 -9.05
CA VAL A 83 -3.88 5.72 -9.96
C VAL A 83 -4.62 5.73 -11.28
N THR A 84 -4.00 6.27 -12.32
CA THR A 84 -4.53 6.23 -13.69
C THR A 84 -3.96 5.03 -14.41
N VAL A 85 -4.82 4.19 -14.98
CA VAL A 85 -4.44 2.94 -15.65
C VAL A 85 -4.76 3.02 -17.13
N ARG A 86 -3.77 2.75 -17.98
CA ARG A 86 -3.96 2.73 -19.43
C ARG A 86 -4.77 1.50 -19.84
N VAL A 87 -5.87 1.73 -20.54
CA VAL A 87 -6.74 0.70 -21.12
C VAL A 87 -6.92 0.91 -22.63
N PRO A 88 -7.11 -0.15 -23.43
CA PRO A 88 -7.15 -1.55 -23.02
C PRO A 88 -5.76 -2.12 -22.66
N GLY A 89 -5.74 -3.19 -21.87
CA GLY A 89 -4.54 -3.93 -21.51
C GLY A 89 -4.89 -5.33 -21.02
N THR A 90 -3.92 -6.23 -20.96
CA THR A 90 -4.15 -7.59 -20.45
C THR A 90 -4.20 -7.58 -18.92
N ALA A 91 -5.07 -8.40 -18.33
CA ALA A 91 -5.21 -8.48 -16.87
C ALA A 91 -3.88 -8.65 -16.12
N PRO A 92 -2.93 -9.52 -16.53
CA PRO A 92 -1.63 -9.61 -15.87
C PRO A 92 -0.81 -8.32 -15.94
N ASN A 93 -0.85 -7.59 -17.05
CA ASN A 93 -0.09 -6.34 -17.18
C ASN A 93 -0.72 -5.23 -16.33
N LEU A 94 -2.05 -5.11 -16.35
CA LEU A 94 -2.77 -4.11 -15.56
C LEU A 94 -2.59 -4.35 -14.05
N ARG A 95 -2.62 -5.61 -13.60
CA ARG A 95 -2.35 -5.96 -12.19
C ARG A 95 -0.95 -5.54 -11.75
N ALA A 96 0.07 -5.84 -12.56
CA ALA A 96 1.44 -5.45 -12.24
C ALA A 96 1.59 -3.93 -12.15
N ALA A 97 1.01 -3.20 -13.11
CA ALA A 97 1.03 -1.75 -13.11
C ALA A 97 0.30 -1.17 -11.89
N MET A 98 -0.91 -1.67 -11.55
CA MET A 98 -1.64 -1.23 -10.36
C MET A 98 -0.89 -1.53 -9.06
N VAL A 99 -0.29 -2.71 -8.90
CA VAL A 99 0.50 -3.02 -7.70
C VAL A 99 1.70 -2.07 -7.56
N HIS A 100 2.37 -1.77 -8.66
CA HIS A 100 3.47 -0.80 -8.69
C HIS A 100 2.99 0.58 -8.21
N GLU A 101 1.90 1.11 -8.80
CA GLU A 101 1.37 2.41 -8.39
C GLU A 101 0.79 2.42 -6.97
N PHE A 102 0.19 1.32 -6.50
CA PHE A 102 -0.25 1.19 -5.11
C PHE A 102 0.92 1.20 -4.13
N ALA A 103 2.09 0.70 -4.52
CA ALA A 103 3.28 0.79 -3.70
C ALA A 103 3.78 2.24 -3.56
N HIS A 104 3.72 3.03 -4.64
CA HIS A 104 3.96 4.48 -4.55
C HIS A 104 2.92 5.14 -3.64
N HIS A 105 1.63 4.83 -3.79
CA HIS A 105 0.59 5.34 -2.90
C HIS A 105 0.87 5.03 -1.42
N LEU A 106 1.24 3.79 -1.11
CA LEU A 106 1.64 3.38 0.24
C LEU A 106 2.84 4.18 0.75
N ASP A 107 3.89 4.34 -0.07
CA ASP A 107 5.10 5.08 0.29
C ASP A 107 4.83 6.58 0.57
N PHE A 108 3.93 7.19 -0.21
CA PHE A 108 3.55 8.59 -0.01
C PHE A 108 2.68 8.78 1.24
N THR A 109 1.69 7.90 1.45
CA THR A 109 0.64 8.15 2.45
C THR A 109 0.96 7.57 3.82
N CYS A 110 1.62 6.41 3.90
CA CYS A 110 1.91 5.78 5.17
C CYS A 110 3.26 6.24 5.77
N ARG A 111 3.23 6.83 6.98
CA ARG A 111 4.45 7.21 7.72
C ARG A 111 5.41 6.05 7.94
N ARG A 112 4.90 4.85 8.17
CA ARG A 112 5.71 3.66 8.42
C ARG A 112 6.51 3.22 7.19
N ALA A 113 5.95 3.39 5.99
CA ALA A 113 6.69 3.17 4.74
C ALA A 113 7.87 4.13 4.62
N ARG A 114 7.67 5.41 4.96
CA ARG A 114 8.77 6.41 4.99
C ARG A 114 9.87 6.05 5.99
N LEU A 115 9.51 5.53 7.16
CA LEU A 115 10.48 5.04 8.16
C LEU A 115 11.22 3.77 7.71
N PHE A 116 10.64 2.98 6.81
CA PHE A 116 11.25 1.78 6.27
C PHE A 116 12.31 2.05 5.19
N ARG A 117 12.25 3.21 4.50
CA ARG A 117 13.17 3.55 3.39
C ARG A 117 14.66 3.32 3.69
N PRO A 118 15.23 3.74 4.84
CA PRO A 118 16.66 3.50 5.11
C PRO A 118 17.01 2.01 5.21
N ARG A 119 16.12 1.19 5.76
CA ARG A 119 16.28 -0.26 5.86
C ARG A 119 16.21 -0.91 4.47
N PHE A 120 15.28 -0.45 3.63
CA PHE A 120 15.20 -0.89 2.23
C PHE A 120 16.49 -0.54 1.46
N LEU A 121 16.98 0.70 1.57
CA LEU A 121 18.24 1.14 0.95
C LEU A 121 19.42 0.27 1.39
N ALA A 122 19.57 0.04 2.70
CA ALA A 122 20.62 -0.81 3.24
C ALA A 122 20.54 -2.24 2.68
N ALA A 123 19.34 -2.80 2.57
CA ALA A 123 19.11 -4.13 2.00
C ALA A 123 19.38 -4.20 0.49
N GLN A 124 19.24 -3.08 -0.22
CA GLN A 124 19.69 -2.92 -1.61
C GLN A 124 21.21 -2.71 -1.73
N GLY A 125 21.94 -2.57 -0.61
CA GLY A 125 23.35 -2.21 -0.59
C GLY A 125 23.61 -0.78 -1.05
N LEU A 126 22.62 0.11 -0.90
CA LEU A 126 22.70 1.53 -1.22
C LEU A 126 22.99 2.33 0.05
N ALA A 127 23.67 3.47 -0.11
CA ALA A 127 23.89 4.41 0.99
C ALA A 127 22.56 4.95 1.52
N SER A 128 22.44 5.14 2.83
CA SER A 128 21.24 5.73 3.47
C SER A 128 20.95 7.16 3.02
N THR A 129 21.95 7.87 2.50
CA THR A 129 21.85 9.24 1.95
C THR A 129 21.42 9.27 0.48
N ARG A 130 21.26 8.11 -0.16
CA ARG A 130 20.79 8.02 -1.54
C ARG A 130 19.43 8.70 -1.67
N PRO A 131 19.24 9.66 -2.60
CA PRO A 131 17.94 10.26 -2.83
C PRO A 131 16.89 9.21 -3.17
N TRP A 132 15.76 9.21 -2.46
CA TRP A 132 14.72 8.20 -2.61
C TRP A 132 14.02 8.25 -3.98
N PHE A 133 13.71 9.46 -4.44
CA PHE A 133 12.98 9.72 -5.68
C PHE A 133 13.88 10.07 -6.87
N ARG A 134 15.20 9.84 -6.77
CA ARG A 134 16.14 10.13 -7.86
C ARG A 134 17.20 9.04 -8.00
N GLY A 135 17.50 8.69 -9.24
CA GLY A 135 18.59 7.79 -9.62
C GLY A 135 19.23 8.22 -10.96
N PRO A 136 20.40 7.65 -11.31
CA PRO A 136 21.05 7.82 -12.61
C PRO A 136 20.18 7.42 -13.80
N SER A 137 19.27 6.47 -13.58
CA SER A 137 18.20 6.10 -14.50
C SER A 137 16.94 5.81 -13.69
N TRP A 138 15.80 5.70 -14.37
CA TRP A 138 14.54 5.32 -13.74
C TRP A 138 14.68 4.00 -12.97
N GLU A 139 15.39 3.03 -13.55
CA GLU A 139 15.60 1.72 -12.93
C GLU A 139 16.48 1.72 -11.68
N GLN A 140 17.25 2.79 -11.52
CA GLN A 140 18.17 3.00 -10.39
C GLN A 140 17.61 3.97 -9.34
N THR A 141 16.34 4.38 -9.49
CA THR A 141 15.62 5.18 -8.51
C THR A 141 15.08 4.28 -7.40
N PRO A 142 15.44 4.52 -6.12
CA PRO A 142 15.01 3.66 -5.02
C PRO A 142 13.49 3.49 -4.86
N SER A 143 12.71 4.54 -5.10
CA SER A 143 11.24 4.44 -5.05
C SER A 143 10.69 3.47 -6.10
N GLU A 144 11.29 3.43 -7.29
CA GLU A 144 10.89 2.51 -8.36
C GLU A 144 11.26 1.06 -8.02
N GLN A 145 12.45 0.85 -7.43
CA GLN A 145 12.87 -0.46 -6.94
C GLN A 145 11.97 -0.97 -5.81
N PHE A 146 11.50 -0.08 -4.94
CA PHE A 146 10.53 -0.39 -3.89
C PHE A 146 9.17 -0.79 -4.49
N ALA A 147 8.67 -0.02 -5.46
CA ALA A 147 7.42 -0.32 -6.12
C ALA A 147 7.46 -1.64 -6.89
N ASP A 148 8.59 -1.95 -7.54
CA ASP A 148 8.77 -3.22 -8.24
C ASP A 148 8.92 -4.40 -7.28
N ALA A 149 9.59 -4.21 -6.14
CA ALA A 149 9.64 -5.21 -5.08
C ALA A 149 8.23 -5.56 -4.56
N ALA A 150 7.32 -4.58 -4.47
CA ALA A 150 5.92 -4.87 -4.14
C ALA A 150 5.23 -5.74 -5.20
N VAL A 151 5.50 -5.54 -6.50
CA VAL A 151 4.99 -6.40 -7.58
C VAL A 151 5.41 -7.85 -7.36
N GLU A 152 6.68 -8.09 -7.03
CA GLU A 152 7.16 -9.44 -6.75
C GLU A 152 6.55 -10.05 -5.49
N ILE A 153 6.31 -9.22 -4.48
CA ILE A 153 5.75 -9.67 -3.21
C ILE A 153 4.30 -10.12 -3.37
N VAL A 154 3.48 -9.28 -4.02
CA VAL A 154 2.04 -9.48 -4.16
C VAL A 154 1.72 -10.53 -5.23
N LEU A 155 2.41 -10.47 -6.37
CA LEU A 155 2.08 -11.33 -7.53
C LEU A 155 2.98 -12.57 -7.65
N GLY A 156 4.00 -12.71 -6.81
CA GLY A 156 4.88 -13.88 -6.81
C GLY A 156 5.73 -14.05 -8.08
N ARG A 157 5.88 -12.98 -8.88
CA ARG A 157 6.65 -12.99 -10.13
C ARG A 157 7.47 -11.71 -10.26
N THR A 158 8.66 -11.85 -10.84
CA THR A 158 9.51 -10.70 -11.20
C THR A 158 8.76 -9.79 -12.16
N SER A 159 8.81 -8.49 -11.92
CA SER A 159 8.38 -7.52 -12.91
C SER A 159 9.17 -7.68 -14.19
N ARG A 160 8.51 -7.45 -15.33
CA ARG A 160 9.19 -7.46 -16.63
C ARG A 160 10.18 -6.30 -16.79
N LEU A 161 10.13 -5.31 -15.89
CA LEU A 161 10.93 -4.10 -15.93
C LEU A 161 12.38 -4.31 -15.46
N ARG A 162 12.76 -5.53 -15.02
CA ARG A 162 14.12 -5.85 -14.54
C ARG A 162 14.61 -4.85 -13.49
N LEU A 163 13.74 -4.26 -12.69
CA LEU A 163 14.14 -3.45 -11.54
C LEU A 163 14.61 -4.43 -10.47
N HIS A 164 15.91 -4.68 -10.42
CA HIS A 164 16.44 -5.74 -9.57
C HIS A 164 16.42 -5.28 -8.12
N ALA A 165 15.31 -5.54 -7.43
CA ALA A 165 15.34 -5.57 -5.99
C ALA A 165 16.19 -6.77 -5.54
N ARG A 166 17.24 -6.52 -4.76
CA ARG A 166 18.06 -7.61 -4.23
C ARG A 166 17.20 -8.54 -3.38
N GLY A 167 17.52 -9.83 -3.38
CA GLY A 167 16.81 -10.82 -2.56
C GLY A 167 16.76 -10.46 -1.07
N ALA A 168 17.78 -9.74 -0.55
CA ALA A 168 17.74 -9.18 0.80
C ALA A 168 16.63 -8.13 0.96
N ALA A 169 16.51 -7.16 0.04
CA ALA A 169 15.47 -6.14 0.08
C ALA A 169 14.05 -6.74 0.00
N LEU A 170 13.86 -7.77 -0.84
CA LEU A 170 12.58 -8.50 -0.90
C LEU A 170 12.23 -9.16 0.44
N ARG A 171 13.19 -9.80 1.11
CA ARG A 171 12.96 -10.39 2.44
C ARG A 171 12.63 -9.35 3.48
N GLU A 172 13.37 -8.24 3.50
CA GLU A 172 13.14 -7.13 4.42
C GLU A 172 11.76 -6.51 4.22
N MET A 173 11.36 -6.30 2.97
CA MET A 173 10.06 -5.73 2.64
C MET A 173 8.90 -6.69 2.93
N ARG A 174 9.05 -8.00 2.69
CA ARG A 174 8.06 -9.01 3.13
C ARG A 174 7.90 -9.02 4.65
N ALA A 175 9.02 -9.01 5.37
CA ALA A 175 9.00 -9.00 6.83
C ALA A 175 8.32 -7.73 7.37
N TRP A 176 8.63 -6.57 6.79
CA TRP A 176 8.00 -5.30 7.14
C TRP A 176 6.51 -5.25 6.78
N GLY A 177 6.11 -5.73 5.60
CA GLY A 177 4.72 -5.70 5.16
C GLY A 177 3.80 -6.61 5.98
N ALA A 178 4.32 -7.75 6.44
CA ALA A 178 3.55 -8.74 7.21
C ALA A 178 3.58 -8.52 8.73
N ARG A 179 4.51 -7.71 9.27
CA ARG A 179 4.72 -7.55 10.72
C ARG A 179 4.65 -6.09 11.15
N GLU A 180 4.01 -5.86 12.29
CA GLU A 180 4.74 -5.37 13.48
C GLU A 180 4.63 -6.42 14.57
#